data_AF-A0A6L5C2E1-F1
#
_entry.id   AF-A0A6L5C2E1-F1
#
_cell.length_a   1.000
_cell.length_b   1.000
_cell.length_c   1.000
_cell.angle_alpha   90.00
_cell.angle_beta   90.00
_cell.angle_gamma   90.00
#
_symmetry.space_group_name_H-M   'P 1'
#
loop_
_entity.id
_entity.type
_entity.pdbx_description
1 polymer ?
#
loop_
_entity_poly.entity_id
_entity_poly.type
_entity_poly.pdbx_seq_one_letter_code
_entity_poly.pdbx_strand_id
1 'polypeptide(L)'
;MAIKEGLRPGGRSARVQESIHSAVRALLEEQDRASVTVPQIAARAGVTPSTIYRRWGDLSVLLADVALARMRPDSEPANTGSLRGDLRAWGEQYLDEMSSELGRNLLRDIQCSSTPGFCVAIIGGQLQTILDRYPDQPLPSVDRLINLISAPTVFRVLFSAAPLEVEELHRLIEIALSQ
;
A
#
# COMPACT_ATOMS: atom_id res chain seq x y z
N MET A 1 15.70 35.53 17.02
CA MET A 1 15.84 35.56 15.56
C MET A 1 15.42 34.19 15.05
N ALA A 2 14.18 34.07 14.56
CA ALA A 2 13.58 32.80 14.17
C ALA A 2 13.82 32.57 12.67
N ILE A 3 14.52 31.50 12.32
CA ILE A 3 14.58 31.03 10.93
C ILE A 3 13.53 29.93 10.80
N LYS A 4 12.37 30.30 10.26
CA LYS A 4 11.43 29.36 9.63
C LYS A 4 12.03 28.96 8.28
N GLU A 5 12.71 27.82 8.22
CA GLU A 5 13.02 27.20 6.94
C GLU A 5 11.74 26.62 6.34
N GLY A 6 11.17 27.36 5.39
CA GLY A 6 10.06 26.90 4.58
C GLY A 6 10.50 25.74 3.70
N LEU A 7 9.99 24.54 3.99
CA LEU A 7 9.87 23.45 3.02
C LEU A 7 9.07 23.97 1.83
N ARG A 8 9.75 24.37 0.75
CA ARG A 8 9.11 24.74 -0.52
C ARG A 8 8.75 23.45 -1.27
N PRO A 9 7.46 23.21 -1.58
CA PRO A 9 7.06 22.11 -2.45
C PRO A 9 7.66 22.36 -3.86
N GLY A 10 8.36 21.37 -4.42
CA GLY A 10 8.90 21.43 -5.80
C GLY A 10 10.39 21.79 -5.96
N GLY A 11 11.18 21.82 -4.89
CA GLY A 11 12.63 22.07 -4.94
C GLY A 11 13.47 20.94 -5.56
N ARG A 12 14.79 21.18 -5.73
CA ARG A 12 15.78 20.18 -6.22
C ARG A 12 15.66 18.84 -5.48
N SER A 13 15.39 18.86 -4.17
CA SER A 13 15.24 17.66 -3.34
C SER A 13 14.05 16.78 -3.73
N ALA A 14 12.92 17.37 -4.16
CA ALA A 14 11.75 16.61 -4.61
C ALA A 14 12.02 15.95 -5.97
N ARG A 15 12.70 16.65 -6.88
CA ARG A 15 13.11 16.08 -8.18
C ARG A 15 14.09 14.92 -8.03
N VAL A 16 15.05 15.06 -7.11
CA VAL A 16 15.99 13.97 -6.79
C VAL A 16 15.27 12.78 -6.18
N GLN A 17 14.29 13.01 -5.29
CA GLN A 17 13.47 11.94 -4.75
C GLN A 17 12.72 11.19 -5.84
N GLU A 18 12.04 11.93 -6.72
CA GLU A 18 11.26 11.32 -7.80
C GLU A 18 12.15 10.54 -8.77
N SER A 19 13.36 11.05 -9.08
CA SER A 19 14.35 10.33 -9.90
C SER A 19 14.72 8.98 -9.26
N ILE A 20 14.97 8.96 -7.95
CA ILE A 20 15.30 7.74 -7.21
C ILE A 20 14.11 6.78 -7.16
N HIS A 21 12.92 7.28 -6.86
CA HIS A 21 11.68 6.49 -6.85
C HIS A 21 11.39 5.88 -8.23
N SER A 22 11.56 6.65 -9.31
CA SER A 22 11.41 6.18 -10.68
C SER A 22 12.44 5.12 -11.04
N ALA A 23 13.71 5.31 -10.68
CA ALA A 23 14.76 4.32 -10.89
C ALA A 23 14.49 3.00 -10.17
N VAL A 24 13.96 3.05 -8.94
CA VAL A 24 13.50 1.86 -8.21
C VAL A 24 12.39 1.15 -8.98
N ARG A 25 11.33 1.85 -9.38
CA ARG A 25 10.20 1.24 -10.10
C ARG A 25 10.65 0.57 -11.39
N ALA A 26 11.48 1.25 -12.19
CA ALA A 26 12.03 0.68 -13.42
C ALA A 26 12.87 -0.58 -13.16
N LEU A 27 13.70 -0.59 -12.11
CA LEU A 27 14.46 -1.79 -11.75
C LEU A 27 13.54 -2.94 -11.32
N LEU A 28 12.47 -2.68 -10.58
CA LEU A 28 11.52 -3.71 -10.16
C LEU A 28 10.67 -4.27 -11.31
N GLU A 29 10.55 -3.55 -12.41
CA GLU A 29 9.92 -4.02 -13.65
C GLU A 29 10.87 -4.87 -14.51
N GLU A 30 12.18 -4.62 -14.41
CA GLU A 30 13.21 -5.28 -15.24
C GLU A 30 13.80 -6.53 -14.59
N GLN A 31 13.77 -6.64 -13.26
CA GLN A 31 14.46 -7.71 -12.52
C GLN A 31 13.78 -8.01 -11.18
N ASP A 32 14.05 -9.21 -10.67
CA ASP A 32 13.55 -9.65 -9.37
C ASP A 32 13.92 -8.67 -8.26
N ARG A 33 12.97 -8.45 -7.34
CA ARG A 33 13.12 -7.60 -6.15
C ARG A 33 14.37 -7.92 -5.32
N ALA A 34 14.79 -9.19 -5.27
CA ALA A 34 15.97 -9.65 -4.53
C ALA A 34 17.30 -9.23 -5.18
N SER A 35 17.30 -8.96 -6.48
CA SER A 35 18.49 -8.57 -7.25
C SER A 35 18.74 -7.06 -7.27
N VAL A 36 17.80 -6.25 -6.76
CA VAL A 36 17.90 -4.79 -6.76
C VAL A 36 18.91 -4.33 -5.71
N THR A 37 19.81 -3.41 -6.08
CA THR A 37 20.84 -2.86 -5.19
C THR A 37 20.91 -1.34 -5.21
N VAL A 38 21.40 -0.73 -4.12
CA VAL A 38 21.60 0.74 -4.03
C VAL A 38 22.51 1.28 -5.14
N PRO A 39 23.65 0.65 -5.51
CA PRO A 39 24.47 1.13 -6.62
C PRO A 39 23.74 1.18 -7.96
N GLN A 40 22.91 0.18 -8.29
CA GLN A 40 22.11 0.18 -9.52
C GLN A 40 21.10 1.33 -9.52
N ILE A 41 20.39 1.52 -8.41
CA ILE A 41 19.42 2.61 -8.25
C ILE A 41 20.13 3.97 -8.41
N ALA A 42 21.26 4.15 -7.74
CA ALA A 42 22.04 5.38 -7.79
C ALA A 42 22.49 5.72 -9.22
N ALA A 43 23.03 4.73 -9.93
CA ALA A 43 23.49 4.89 -11.31
C ALA A 43 22.34 5.29 -12.24
N ARG A 44 21.18 4.64 -12.13
CA ARG A 44 20.01 4.93 -12.96
C ARG A 44 19.35 6.27 -12.61
N ALA A 45 19.31 6.64 -11.34
CA ALA A 45 18.75 7.92 -10.89
C ALA A 45 19.69 9.12 -11.12
N GLY A 46 20.94 8.88 -11.55
CA GLY A 46 21.94 9.93 -11.76
C GLY A 46 22.45 10.55 -10.47
N VAL A 47 22.52 9.78 -9.37
CA VAL A 47 22.97 10.24 -8.04
C VAL A 47 24.09 9.35 -7.50
N THR A 48 24.72 9.78 -6.41
CA THR A 48 25.70 8.94 -5.69
C THR A 48 24.99 8.00 -4.69
N PRO A 49 25.54 6.80 -4.40
CA PRO A 49 24.99 5.93 -3.35
C PRO A 49 24.87 6.61 -1.99
N SER A 50 25.82 7.48 -1.62
CA SER A 50 25.77 8.28 -0.39
C SER A 50 24.53 9.17 -0.30
N THR A 51 24.00 9.65 -1.44
CA THR A 51 22.75 10.44 -1.47
C THR A 51 21.57 9.61 -0.99
N ILE A 52 21.53 8.32 -1.35
CA ILE A 52 20.50 7.38 -0.93
C ILE A 52 20.70 7.02 0.55
N TYR A 53 21.90 6.55 0.92
CA TYR A 53 22.17 6.13 2.29
C TYR A 53 21.93 7.24 3.33
N ARG A 54 22.30 8.49 3.03
CA ARG A 54 22.05 9.62 3.95
C ARG A 54 20.56 9.84 4.24
N ARG A 55 19.69 9.50 3.28
CA ARG A 55 18.26 9.83 3.37
C ARG A 55 17.42 8.65 3.86
N TRP A 56 17.70 7.45 3.40
CA TRP A 56 16.92 6.25 3.77
C TRP A 56 17.67 5.31 4.72
N GLY A 57 18.99 5.48 4.91
CA GLY A 57 19.79 4.60 5.77
C GLY A 57 20.13 3.27 5.11
N ASP A 58 19.14 2.55 4.59
CA ASP A 58 19.31 1.28 3.88
C ASP A 58 18.32 1.10 2.71
N LEU A 59 18.49 0.01 1.97
CA LEU A 59 17.67 -0.32 0.81
C LEU A 59 16.22 -0.65 1.19
N SER A 60 15.99 -1.32 2.33
CA SER A 60 14.65 -1.73 2.75
C SER A 60 13.76 -0.52 3.04
N VAL A 61 14.33 0.51 3.69
CA VAL A 61 13.61 1.76 3.97
C VAL A 61 13.31 2.54 2.70
N LEU A 62 14.21 2.55 1.71
CA LEU A 62 13.93 3.14 0.40
C LEU A 62 12.80 2.41 -0.32
N LEU A 63 12.83 1.08 -0.33
CA LEU A 63 11.82 0.28 -1.02
C LEU A 63 10.46 0.37 -0.32
N ALA A 64 10.45 0.46 1.01
CA ALA A 64 9.25 0.80 1.77
C ALA A 64 8.67 2.16 1.36
N ASP A 65 9.49 3.21 1.28
CA ASP A 65 9.05 4.56 0.87
C ASP A 65 8.46 4.58 -0.55
N VAL A 66 9.07 3.85 -1.49
CA VAL A 66 8.54 3.70 -2.86
C VAL A 66 7.23 2.89 -2.87
N ALA A 67 7.15 1.82 -2.09
CA ALA A 67 5.94 1.01 -1.96
C ALA A 67 4.77 1.81 -1.38
N LEU A 68 5.00 2.61 -0.34
CA LEU A 68 3.98 3.49 0.26
C LEU A 68 3.48 4.53 -0.75
N ALA A 69 4.36 5.09 -1.58
CA ALA A 69 3.96 6.01 -2.64
C ALA A 69 3.03 5.37 -3.68
N ARG A 70 3.17 4.06 -3.92
CA ARG A 70 2.35 3.28 -4.86
C ARG A 70 1.02 2.80 -4.29
N MET A 71 0.88 2.65 -2.97
CA MET A 71 -0.37 2.20 -2.35
C MET A 71 -1.54 3.20 -2.49
N ARG A 72 -1.29 4.43 -2.96
CA ARG A 72 -2.37 5.40 -3.16
C ARG A 72 -3.32 4.88 -4.24
N PRO A 73 -4.63 4.80 -3.98
CA PRO A 73 -5.59 4.29 -4.96
C PRO A 73 -5.58 5.15 -6.23
N ASP A 74 -5.54 4.51 -7.40
CA ASP A 74 -5.69 5.20 -8.69
C ASP A 74 -7.14 5.58 -8.98
N SER A 75 -8.11 4.91 -8.33
CA SER A 75 -9.54 5.16 -8.48
C SER A 75 -10.30 4.96 -7.17
N GLU A 76 -11.50 5.53 -7.10
CA GLU A 76 -12.44 5.22 -6.02
C GLU A 76 -12.90 3.75 -6.06
N PRO A 77 -13.34 3.20 -4.91
CA PRO A 77 -13.92 1.86 -4.87
C PRO A 77 -15.11 1.71 -5.81
N ALA A 78 -15.29 0.53 -6.41
CA ALA A 78 -16.42 0.25 -7.28
C ALA A 78 -17.76 0.56 -6.60
N ASN A 79 -18.72 1.10 -7.37
CA ASN A 79 -20.09 1.35 -6.92
C ASN A 79 -21.04 0.43 -7.69
N THR A 80 -21.42 -0.66 -7.03
CA THR A 80 -22.33 -1.70 -7.51
C THR A 80 -23.79 -1.41 -7.18
N GLY A 81 -24.07 -0.39 -6.37
CA GLY A 81 -25.41 -0.02 -5.91
C GLY A 81 -25.89 -0.74 -4.65
N SER A 82 -25.02 -1.52 -3.98
CA SER A 82 -25.33 -2.08 -2.66
C SER A 82 -24.09 -2.18 -1.79
N LEU A 83 -24.23 -1.96 -0.47
CA LEU A 83 -23.13 -2.06 0.49
C LEU A 83 -22.40 -3.41 0.38
N ARG A 84 -23.17 -4.50 0.31
CA ARG A 84 -22.63 -5.87 0.14
C ARG A 84 -21.85 -6.01 -1.17
N GLY A 85 -22.40 -5.52 -2.28
CA GLY A 85 -21.74 -5.60 -3.57
C GLY A 85 -20.46 -4.78 -3.63
N ASP A 86 -20.46 -3.58 -3.05
CA ASP A 86 -19.29 -2.70 -3.00
C ASP A 86 -18.16 -3.32 -2.16
N LEU A 87 -18.50 -3.89 -0.99
CA LEU A 87 -17.51 -4.57 -0.14
C LEU A 87 -16.97 -5.85 -0.79
N ARG A 88 -17.78 -6.60 -1.55
CA ARG A 88 -17.31 -7.77 -2.30
C ARG A 88 -16.38 -7.36 -3.43
N ALA A 89 -16.77 -6.40 -4.25
CA ALA A 89 -15.94 -5.91 -5.35
C ALA A 89 -14.60 -5.36 -4.82
N TRP A 90 -14.64 -4.54 -3.76
CA TRP A 90 -13.42 -4.03 -3.13
C TRP A 90 -12.57 -5.13 -2.51
N GLY A 91 -13.17 -6.07 -1.78
CA GLY A 91 -12.46 -7.17 -1.14
C GLY A 91 -11.78 -8.11 -2.13
N GLU A 92 -12.46 -8.44 -3.24
CA GLU A 92 -11.90 -9.27 -4.31
C GLU A 92 -10.73 -8.59 -5.00
N GLN A 93 -10.89 -7.31 -5.34
CA GLN A 93 -9.81 -6.50 -5.90
C GLN A 93 -8.60 -6.47 -4.94
N TYR A 94 -8.85 -6.18 -3.65
CA TYR A 94 -7.80 -6.15 -2.64
C TYR A 94 -7.10 -7.50 -2.50
N LEU A 95 -7.86 -8.61 -2.49
CA LEU A 95 -7.32 -9.96 -2.42
C LEU A 95 -6.44 -10.28 -3.63
N ASP A 96 -6.88 -9.98 -4.85
CA ASP A 96 -6.12 -10.23 -6.08
C ASP A 96 -4.83 -9.40 -6.09
N GLU A 97 -4.93 -8.10 -5.82
CA GLU A 97 -3.79 -7.19 -5.79
C GLU A 97 -2.74 -7.60 -4.76
N MET A 98 -3.14 -7.90 -3.52
CA MET A 98 -2.21 -8.31 -2.46
C MET A 98 -1.66 -9.72 -2.67
N SER A 99 -2.43 -10.59 -3.32
CA SER A 99 -1.98 -11.95 -3.68
C SER A 99 -0.99 -11.95 -4.84
N SER A 100 -0.98 -10.93 -5.70
CA SER A 100 -0.03 -10.80 -6.80
C SER A 100 1.42 -10.73 -6.31
N GLU A 101 2.40 -11.13 -7.14
CA GLU A 101 3.82 -11.04 -6.76
C GLU A 101 4.24 -9.62 -6.36
N LEU A 102 3.75 -8.62 -7.08
CA LEU A 102 3.95 -7.22 -6.78
C LEU A 102 3.38 -6.86 -5.40
N GLY A 103 2.14 -7.25 -5.12
CA GLY A 103 1.49 -7.02 -3.82
C GLY A 103 2.23 -7.67 -2.66
N ARG A 104 2.70 -8.92 -2.84
CA ARG A 104 3.50 -9.63 -1.84
C ARG A 104 4.81 -8.90 -1.53
N ASN A 105 5.52 -8.45 -2.57
CA ASN A 105 6.76 -7.70 -2.41
C ASN A 105 6.51 -6.33 -1.75
N LEU A 106 5.43 -5.65 -2.15
CA LEU A 106 4.99 -4.41 -1.53
C LEU A 106 4.71 -4.57 -0.03
N LEU A 107 3.96 -5.61 0.37
CA LEU A 107 3.69 -5.89 1.79
C LEU A 107 4.97 -6.19 2.58
N ARG A 108 5.93 -6.94 2.00
CA ARG A 108 7.24 -7.18 2.62
C ARG A 108 8.04 -5.89 2.78
N ASP A 109 8.03 -5.02 1.77
CA ASP A 109 8.73 -3.75 1.82
C ASP A 109 8.12 -2.83 2.87
N ILE A 110 6.78 -2.78 2.97
CA ILE A 110 6.08 -1.96 3.97
C ILE A 110 6.36 -2.43 5.41
N GLN A 111 6.59 -3.73 5.65
CA GLN A 111 6.99 -4.19 7.00
C GLN A 111 8.29 -3.56 7.49
N CYS A 112 9.19 -3.18 6.57
CA CYS A 112 10.43 -2.47 6.89
C CYS A 112 10.24 -0.96 7.05
N SER A 113 9.02 -0.44 6.85
CA SER A 113 8.72 1.00 6.99
C SER A 113 8.80 1.46 8.44
N SER A 114 9.32 2.67 8.64
CA SER A 114 9.27 3.40 9.91
C SER A 114 7.97 4.17 10.14
N THR A 115 7.00 4.09 9.22
CA THR A 115 5.71 4.81 9.27
C THR A 115 4.56 3.84 9.59
N PRO A 116 4.34 3.51 10.88
CA PRO A 116 3.22 2.65 11.27
C PRO A 116 1.88 3.32 10.93
N GLY A 117 0.88 2.51 10.58
CA GLY A 117 -0.51 2.94 10.37
C GLY A 117 -0.87 3.43 8.96
N PHE A 118 0.10 3.54 8.04
CA PHE A 118 -0.19 4.00 6.67
C PHE A 118 -1.18 3.10 5.92
N CYS A 119 -1.02 1.78 6.01
CA CYS A 119 -1.96 0.82 5.42
C CYS A 119 -3.37 1.00 6.00
N VAL A 120 -3.48 1.19 7.32
CA VAL A 120 -4.77 1.42 7.98
C VAL A 120 -5.42 2.71 7.51
N ALA A 121 -4.64 3.78 7.32
CA ALA A 121 -5.16 5.05 6.81
C ALA A 121 -5.68 4.94 5.37
N ILE A 122 -4.93 4.28 4.47
CA ILE A 122 -5.36 4.11 3.06
C ILE A 122 -6.56 3.19 2.96
N ILE A 123 -6.46 1.98 3.52
CA ILE A 123 -7.52 0.98 3.46
C ILE A 123 -8.77 1.50 4.16
N GLY A 124 -8.59 2.12 5.34
CA GLY A 124 -9.67 2.72 6.09
C GLY A 124 -10.37 3.84 5.33
N GLY A 125 -9.62 4.67 4.59
CA GLY A 125 -10.19 5.70 3.73
C GLY A 125 -11.09 5.12 2.63
N GLN A 126 -10.63 4.08 1.92
CA GLN A 126 -11.43 3.41 0.89
C GLN A 126 -12.69 2.76 1.47
N LEU A 127 -12.57 2.05 2.59
CA LEU A 127 -13.71 1.44 3.27
C LEU A 127 -14.70 2.49 3.76
N GLN A 128 -14.22 3.61 4.31
CA GLN A 128 -15.08 4.72 4.72
C GLN A 128 -15.84 5.30 3.51
N THR A 129 -15.18 5.48 2.36
CA THR A 129 -15.85 5.91 1.12
C THR A 129 -16.98 4.96 0.71
N ILE A 130 -16.83 3.64 0.91
CA ILE A 130 -17.91 2.68 0.66
C ILE A 130 -19.05 2.87 1.66
N LEU A 131 -18.74 2.98 2.95
CA LEU A 131 -19.72 3.15 4.02
C LEU A 131 -20.55 4.43 3.87
N ASP A 132 -19.90 5.55 3.50
CA ASP A 132 -20.53 6.86 3.34
C ASP A 132 -21.63 6.88 2.25
N ARG A 133 -21.62 5.91 1.31
CA ARG A 133 -22.66 5.78 0.27
C ARG A 133 -23.99 5.24 0.80
N TYR A 134 -24.00 4.61 1.97
CA TYR A 134 -25.17 3.89 2.50
C TYR A 134 -25.56 4.34 3.92
N PRO A 135 -25.78 5.64 4.17
CA PRO A 135 -25.97 6.18 5.53
C PRO A 135 -27.21 5.64 6.26
N ASP A 136 -28.22 5.16 5.53
CA ASP A 136 -29.48 4.69 6.09
C ASP A 136 -29.48 3.20 6.48
N GLN A 137 -28.34 2.51 6.35
CA GLN A 137 -28.19 1.09 6.69
C GLN A 137 -27.46 0.91 8.03
N PRO A 138 -27.64 -0.21 8.74
CA PRO A 138 -26.77 -0.56 9.86
C PRO A 138 -25.35 -0.84 9.34
N LEU A 139 -24.42 0.07 9.60
CA LEU A 139 -23.05 0.01 9.09
C LEU A 139 -22.06 -0.62 10.10
N PRO A 140 -21.19 -1.54 9.67
CA PRO A 140 -20.04 -1.95 10.47
C PRO A 140 -19.01 -0.81 10.61
N SER A 141 -18.19 -0.87 11.66
CA SER A 141 -17.05 0.03 11.77
C SER A 141 -15.98 -0.31 10.73
N VAL A 142 -15.21 0.69 10.30
CA VAL A 142 -14.04 0.49 9.44
C VAL A 142 -13.06 -0.50 10.07
N ASP A 143 -12.84 -0.42 11.38
CA ASP A 143 -11.96 -1.34 12.10
C ASP A 143 -12.43 -2.80 12.01
N ARG A 144 -13.75 -3.04 12.11
CA ARG A 144 -14.33 -4.38 11.90
C ARG A 144 -14.07 -4.89 10.49
N LEU A 145 -14.24 -4.04 9.48
CA LEU A 145 -13.96 -4.40 8.08
C LEU A 145 -12.48 -4.73 7.87
N ILE A 146 -11.57 -3.93 8.43
CA ILE A 146 -10.13 -4.21 8.39
C ILE A 146 -9.80 -5.55 9.03
N ASN A 147 -10.36 -5.82 10.22
CA ASN A 147 -10.08 -7.04 10.98
C ASN A 147 -10.63 -8.31 10.31
N LEU A 148 -11.74 -8.21 9.58
CA LEU A 148 -12.39 -9.37 8.96
C LEU A 148 -12.05 -9.55 7.48
N ILE A 149 -11.63 -8.50 6.77
CA ILE A 149 -11.38 -8.55 5.32
C ILE A 149 -9.88 -8.41 5.03
N SER A 150 -9.29 -7.29 5.47
CA SER A 150 -7.91 -6.93 5.11
C SER A 150 -6.88 -7.77 5.87
N ALA A 151 -7.04 -7.90 7.20
CA ALA A 151 -6.08 -8.59 8.04
C ALA A 151 -5.93 -10.09 7.72
N PRO A 152 -7.00 -10.87 7.50
CA PRO A 152 -6.87 -12.28 7.11
C PRO A 152 -6.16 -12.45 5.76
N THR A 153 -6.46 -11.57 4.79
CA THR A 153 -5.81 -11.55 3.47
C THR A 153 -4.30 -11.33 3.63
N VAL A 154 -3.90 -10.27 4.34
CA VAL A 154 -2.49 -9.94 4.58
C VAL A 154 -1.78 -11.05 5.34
N PHE A 155 -2.43 -11.64 6.35
CA PHE A 155 -1.87 -12.75 7.11
C PHE A 155 -1.60 -13.96 6.21
N ARG A 156 -2.55 -14.35 5.36
CA ARG A 156 -2.40 -15.45 4.41
C ARG A 156 -1.28 -15.20 3.43
N VAL A 157 -1.21 -13.99 2.88
CA VAL A 157 -0.18 -13.59 1.92
C VAL A 157 1.23 -13.67 2.50
N LEU A 158 1.43 -13.23 3.74
CA LEU A 158 2.77 -13.10 4.32
C LEU A 158 3.25 -14.34 5.07
N PHE A 159 2.32 -15.09 5.68
CA PHE A 159 2.67 -16.11 6.66
C PHE A 159 2.10 -17.49 6.34
N SER A 160 1.30 -17.64 5.28
CA SER A 160 0.72 -18.92 4.86
C SER A 160 1.26 -19.40 3.53
N ALA A 161 1.23 -20.71 3.31
CA ALA A 161 1.58 -21.32 2.03
C ALA A 161 0.44 -21.25 1.00
N ALA A 162 -0.80 -21.05 1.46
CA ALA A 162 -1.98 -20.94 0.61
C ALA A 162 -2.65 -19.56 0.80
N PRO A 163 -3.13 -18.93 -0.29
CA PRO A 163 -3.85 -17.65 -0.23
C PRO A 163 -5.21 -17.82 0.47
N LEU A 164 -5.87 -16.68 0.73
CA LEU A 164 -7.27 -16.69 1.15
C LEU A 164 -8.15 -17.02 -0.08
N GLU A 165 -9.01 -18.01 0.03
CA GLU A 165 -9.97 -18.33 -1.04
C GLU A 165 -11.08 -17.27 -1.12
N VAL A 166 -11.55 -16.97 -2.33
CA VAL A 166 -12.57 -15.94 -2.59
C VAL A 166 -13.88 -16.26 -1.85
N GLU A 167 -14.26 -17.53 -1.77
CA GLU A 167 -15.45 -17.95 -1.03
C GLU A 167 -15.33 -17.70 0.48
N GLU A 168 -14.13 -17.81 1.04
CA GLU A 168 -13.88 -17.48 2.45
C GLU A 168 -13.93 -15.97 2.67
N LEU A 169 -13.34 -15.19 1.76
CA LEU A 169 -13.48 -13.74 1.76
C LEU A 169 -14.96 -13.31 1.76
N HIS A 170 -15.80 -13.91 0.92
CA HIS A 170 -17.23 -13.63 0.90
C HIS A 170 -17.92 -13.97 2.22
N ARG A 171 -17.57 -15.11 2.85
CA ARG A 171 -18.09 -15.47 4.17
C ARG A 171 -17.70 -14.44 5.24
N LEU A 172 -16.46 -13.97 5.22
CA LEU A 172 -15.97 -12.96 6.16
C LEU A 172 -16.69 -11.61 5.97
N ILE A 173 -17.03 -11.25 4.74
CA ILE A 173 -17.85 -10.05 4.44
C ILE A 173 -19.26 -10.20 5.04
N GLU A 174 -19.91 -11.35 4.90
CA GLU A 174 -21.23 -11.56 5.52
C GLU A 174 -21.15 -11.49 7.05
N ILE A 175 -20.10 -12.06 7.67
CA ILE A 175 -19.86 -11.95 9.10
C ILE A 175 -19.64 -10.50 9.51
N ALA A 176 -18.89 -9.73 8.72
CA ALA A 176 -18.65 -8.32 8.99
C ALA A 176 -19.95 -7.50 8.97
N LEU A 177 -20.87 -7.84 8.06
CA LEU A 177 -22.18 -7.20 7.92
C LEU A 177 -23.22 -7.66 8.96
N SER A 178 -23.11 -8.89 9.48
CA SER A 178 -23.97 -9.33 10.58
C SER A 178 -23.54 -8.65 11.88
N GLN A 179 -24.43 -7.83 12.45
CA GLN A 179 -24.32 -7.26 13.79
C GLN A 179 -25.36 -7.87 14.71
#